data_AF-A0A8C9IYM9-F1
#
_entry.id   AF-A0A8C9IYM9-F1
#
_cell.length_a   1.000
_cell.length_b   1.000
_cell.length_c   1.000
_cell.angle_alpha   90.00
_cell.angle_beta   90.00
_cell.angle_gamma   90.00
#
_symmetry.space_group_name_H-M   'P 1'
#
loop_
_entity.id
_entity.type
_entity.pdbx_description
1 polymer ?
#
loop_
_entity_poly.entity_id
_entity_poly.type
_entity_poly.pdbx_seq_one_letter_code
_entity_poly.pdbx_strand_id
1 'polypeptide(L)'
;MTRLALHELKNLTQCSWLLDGFPRTLPQAEALDRAYRIDTVINLNVPFEVIKQRLTARWIHPASGRVYNIEFNPPKTVGIDDLTGEPLIQREDDKPETVVRRLKAYEVQTEPVLEYYQKKGVLETFSGTETNKIWPYVYAFLQTRVPQVNQKASVTP
;
A
#
# COMPACT_ATOMS: atom_id res chain seq x y z
N MET A 1 -2.13 6.20 -17.90
CA MET A 1 -2.06 5.15 -16.85
C MET A 1 -2.92 3.93 -17.19
N THR A 2 -4.24 4.04 -17.37
CA THR A 2 -5.13 2.88 -17.64
C THR A 2 -4.66 1.98 -18.78
N ARG A 3 -4.33 2.54 -19.95
CA ARG A 3 -3.85 1.77 -21.11
C ARG A 3 -2.55 1.00 -20.83
N LEU A 4 -1.64 1.58 -20.04
CA LEU A 4 -0.38 0.94 -19.67
C LEU A 4 -0.63 -0.21 -18.69
N ALA A 5 -1.43 0.02 -17.64
CA ALA A 5 -1.77 -1.04 -16.68
C ALA A 5 -2.46 -2.24 -17.36
N LEU A 6 -3.43 -1.98 -18.25
CA LEU A 6 -4.10 -3.04 -19.02
C LEU A 6 -3.17 -3.73 -20.02
N HIS A 7 -2.15 -3.04 -20.52
CA HIS A 7 -1.15 -3.66 -21.40
C HIS A 7 -0.30 -4.68 -20.63
N GLU A 8 0.18 -4.31 -19.44
CA GLU A 8 0.97 -5.22 -18.60
C GLU A 8 0.16 -6.43 -18.13
N LEU A 9 -1.11 -6.24 -17.78
CA LEU A 9 -1.99 -7.34 -17.36
C LEU A 9 -2.21 -8.42 -18.43
N LYS A 10 -2.07 -8.07 -19.73
CA LYS A 10 -2.16 -9.08 -20.80
C LYS A 10 -1.07 -10.14 -20.71
N ASN A 11 0.09 -9.79 -20.15
CA ASN A 11 1.23 -10.69 -20.01
C ASN A 11 1.14 -11.56 -18.74
N LEU A 12 0.16 -11.31 -17.85
CA LEU A 12 0.05 -11.94 -16.53
C LEU A 12 -1.19 -12.84 -16.39
N THR A 13 -1.88 -13.16 -17.49
CA THR A 13 -3.16 -13.89 -17.48
C THR A 13 -3.08 -15.32 -16.93
N GLN A 14 -1.88 -15.91 -16.88
CA GLN A 14 -1.64 -17.25 -16.35
C GLN A 14 -1.22 -17.26 -14.87
N CYS A 15 -1.09 -16.09 -14.24
CA CYS A 15 -0.64 -15.96 -12.86
C CYS A 15 -1.68 -15.22 -12.01
N SER A 16 -1.69 -15.48 -10.70
CA SER A 16 -2.35 -14.57 -9.76
C SER A 16 -1.57 -13.25 -9.72
N TRP A 17 -2.28 -12.14 -9.71
CA TRP A 17 -1.69 -10.80 -9.67
C TRP A 17 -2.31 -9.97 -8.56
N LEU A 18 -1.52 -9.05 -8.02
CA LEU A 18 -1.93 -8.02 -7.08
C LEU A 18 -1.65 -6.67 -7.72
N LEU A 19 -2.69 -5.87 -7.90
CA LEU A 19 -2.55 -4.49 -8.35
C LEU A 19 -2.34 -3.60 -7.14
N ASP A 20 -1.18 -2.94 -7.06
CA ASP A 20 -0.89 -1.95 -6.04
C ASP A 20 -0.95 -0.54 -6.64
N GLY A 21 -1.84 0.29 -6.09
CA GLY A 21 -1.98 1.68 -6.49
C GLY A 21 -2.72 1.91 -7.82
N PHE A 22 -3.36 0.90 -8.40
CA PHE A 22 -4.33 1.02 -9.51
C PHE A 22 -5.50 0.07 -9.25
N PRO A 23 -6.77 0.50 -9.43
CA PRO A 23 -7.23 1.83 -9.86
C PRO A 23 -7.20 2.86 -8.72
N ARG A 24 -7.05 4.15 -9.07
CA ARG A 24 -7.12 5.31 -8.13
C ARG A 24 -8.33 6.20 -8.33
N THR A 25 -9.07 6.01 -9.43
CA THR A 25 -10.22 6.85 -9.78
C THR A 25 -11.33 5.97 -10.33
N LEU A 26 -12.58 6.40 -10.21
CA LEU A 26 -13.74 5.63 -10.67
C LEU A 26 -13.63 5.23 -12.16
N PRO A 27 -13.25 6.12 -13.10
CA PRO A 27 -13.11 5.72 -14.51
C PRO A 27 -12.05 4.63 -14.74
N GLN A 28 -11.01 4.56 -13.89
CA GLN A 28 -10.02 3.48 -13.95
C GLN A 28 -10.61 2.16 -13.46
N ALA A 29 -11.39 2.18 -12.38
CA ALA A 29 -12.06 1.00 -11.84
C ALA A 29 -13.05 0.42 -12.85
N GLU A 30 -13.87 1.26 -13.49
CA GLU A 30 -14.78 0.85 -14.56
C GLU A 30 -14.03 0.29 -15.77
N ALA A 31 -12.93 0.91 -16.18
CA ALA A 31 -12.14 0.43 -17.31
C ALA A 31 -11.45 -0.91 -17.02
N LEU A 32 -10.99 -1.11 -15.79
CA LEU A 32 -10.43 -2.38 -15.33
C LEU A 32 -11.50 -3.48 -15.32
N ASP A 33 -12.67 -3.20 -14.76
CA ASP A 33 -13.79 -4.15 -14.63
C ASP A 33 -14.38 -4.56 -16.00
N ARG A 34 -14.28 -3.70 -17.02
CA ARG A 34 -14.60 -4.06 -18.42
C ARG A 34 -13.60 -5.04 -19.05
N ALA A 35 -12.35 -5.04 -18.60
CA ALA A 35 -11.28 -5.84 -19.19
C ALA A 35 -11.05 -7.15 -18.43
N TYR A 36 -11.16 -7.12 -17.10
CA TYR A 36 -10.90 -8.25 -16.21
C TYR A 36 -11.90 -8.26 -15.07
N ARG A 37 -12.34 -9.45 -14.66
CA ARG A 37 -13.14 -9.64 -13.45
C ARG A 37 -12.24 -9.42 -12.23
N ILE A 38 -12.64 -8.54 -11.34
CA ILE A 38 -11.95 -8.32 -10.05
C ILE A 38 -12.64 -9.16 -8.99
N ASP A 39 -11.91 -10.13 -8.43
CA ASP A 39 -12.45 -11.06 -7.42
C ASP A 39 -12.40 -10.49 -6.01
N THR A 40 -11.45 -9.60 -5.72
CA THR A 40 -11.20 -9.10 -4.36
C THR A 40 -10.47 -7.76 -4.41
N VAL A 41 -10.89 -6.82 -3.55
CA VAL A 41 -10.25 -5.54 -3.31
C VAL A 41 -9.98 -5.41 -1.81
N ILE A 42 -8.73 -5.23 -1.43
CA ILE A 42 -8.33 -5.07 -0.03
C ILE A 42 -8.18 -3.58 0.26
N ASN A 43 -8.91 -3.09 1.26
CA ASN A 43 -8.80 -1.74 1.77
C ASN A 43 -8.20 -1.75 3.17
N LEU A 44 -7.13 -0.97 3.38
CA LEU A 44 -6.50 -0.78 4.68
C LEU A 44 -6.98 0.53 5.29
N ASN A 45 -7.97 0.42 6.18
CA ASN A 45 -8.59 1.58 6.82
C ASN A 45 -7.82 1.96 8.10
N VAL A 46 -6.95 2.97 7.98
CA VAL A 46 -6.14 3.47 9.09
C VAL A 46 -6.57 4.90 9.42
N PRO A 47 -6.71 5.27 10.71
CA PRO A 47 -7.11 6.64 11.08
C PRO A 47 -6.17 7.70 10.49
N PHE A 48 -6.76 8.82 10.04
CA PHE A 48 -6.03 9.92 9.39
C PHE A 48 -4.82 10.41 10.20
N GLU A 49 -4.99 10.67 11.50
CA GLU A 49 -3.90 11.18 12.35
C GLU A 49 -2.74 10.18 12.46
N VAL A 50 -3.03 8.87 12.46
CA VAL A 50 -1.99 7.82 12.46
C VAL A 50 -1.22 7.83 11.14
N ILE A 51 -1.90 7.99 10.01
CA ILE A 51 -1.23 8.09 8.70
C ILE A 51 -0.37 9.35 8.63
N LYS A 52 -0.90 10.48 9.11
CA LYS A 52 -0.18 11.75 9.14
C LYS A 52 1.09 11.66 9.98
N GLN A 53 1.00 11.15 11.20
CA GLN A 53 2.16 10.91 12.08
C GLN A 53 3.21 10.04 11.38
N ARG A 54 2.78 8.94 10.76
CA ARG A 54 3.67 8.03 10.02
C ARG A 54 4.41 8.70 8.86
N LEU A 55 3.73 9.55 8.11
CA LEU A 55 4.33 10.25 6.98
C LEU A 55 5.33 11.31 7.44
N THR A 56 5.00 12.08 8.49
CA THR A 56 5.92 13.09 9.05
C THR A 56 7.14 12.47 9.75
N ALA A 57 7.02 11.22 10.22
CA ALA A 57 8.07 10.45 10.87
C ALA A 57 8.94 9.65 9.87
N ARG A 58 8.67 9.74 8.57
CA ARG A 58 9.36 8.97 7.53
C ARG A 58 10.73 9.59 7.21
N TRP A 59 11.73 8.72 7.11
CA TRP A 59 13.08 9.02 6.64
C TRP A 59 13.46 8.04 5.55
N ILE A 60 14.21 8.48 4.55
CA ILE A 60 14.55 7.67 3.39
C ILE A 60 16.04 7.78 3.10
N HIS A 61 16.66 6.64 2.82
CA HIS A 61 18.00 6.61 2.26
C HIS A 61 17.92 6.82 0.73
N PRO A 62 18.44 7.94 0.18
CA PRO A 62 18.21 8.31 -1.22
C PRO A 62 18.69 7.27 -2.23
N ALA A 63 19.85 6.67 -1.99
CA ALA A 63 20.49 5.78 -2.96
C ALA A 63 19.81 4.40 -3.04
N SER A 64 19.27 3.89 -1.92
CA SER A 64 18.64 2.56 -1.88
C SER A 64 17.11 2.59 -1.88
N GLY A 65 16.51 3.72 -1.52
CA GLY A 65 15.07 3.83 -1.27
C GLY A 65 14.60 3.18 0.04
N ARG A 66 15.52 2.68 0.90
CA ARG A 66 15.15 2.14 2.22
C ARG A 66 14.42 3.20 3.04
N VAL A 67 13.38 2.77 3.73
CA VAL A 67 12.49 3.63 4.49
C VAL A 67 12.61 3.31 5.97
N TYR A 68 12.85 4.35 6.75
CA TYR A 68 12.86 4.33 8.19
C TYR A 68 11.68 5.14 8.71
N ASN A 69 11.17 4.75 9.87
CA ASN A 69 10.19 5.54 10.59
C ASN A 69 10.64 5.62 12.05
N ILE A 70 10.82 6.83 12.56
CA ILE A 70 11.38 7.06 13.90
C ILE A 70 10.59 6.40 15.04
N GLU A 71 9.31 6.06 14.83
CA GLU A 71 8.45 5.41 15.84
C GLU A 71 8.39 3.90 15.65
N PHE A 72 8.21 3.43 14.41
CA PHE A 72 7.91 2.01 14.13
C PHE A 72 9.14 1.19 13.71
N ASN A 73 10.09 1.81 13.02
CA ASN A 73 11.30 1.17 12.52
C ASN A 73 12.44 2.21 12.51
N PRO A 74 12.89 2.65 13.70
CA PRO A 74 13.93 3.66 13.80
C PRO A 74 15.25 3.11 13.28
N PRO A 75 16.09 3.94 12.64
CA PRO A 75 17.45 3.54 12.33
C PRO A 75 18.21 3.28 13.63
N LYS A 76 19.24 2.42 13.57
CA LYS A 76 20.14 2.15 14.72
C LYS A 76 20.82 3.43 15.22
N THR A 77 21.13 4.34 14.30
CA THR A 77 21.67 5.67 14.59
C THR A 77 20.78 6.73 13.94
N VAL A 78 20.35 7.72 14.72
CA VAL A 78 19.44 8.78 14.24
C VAL A 78 20.01 9.47 13.00
N GLY A 79 19.21 9.49 11.92
CA GLY A 79 19.57 10.16 10.67
C GLY A 79 20.56 9.39 9.80
N ILE A 80 20.87 8.13 10.09
CA ILE A 80 21.87 7.32 9.39
C ILE A 80 21.27 5.99 8.91
N ASP A 81 21.60 5.58 7.69
CA ASP A 81 21.20 4.29 7.13
C ASP A 81 21.97 3.12 7.76
N ASP A 82 21.26 2.08 8.17
CA ASP A 82 21.82 0.96 8.94
C ASP A 82 22.83 0.09 8.19
N LEU A 83 22.81 0.10 6.85
CA LEU A 83 23.68 -0.74 6.03
C LEU A 83 24.88 0.01 5.48
N THR A 84 24.70 1.30 5.16
CA THR A 84 25.72 2.09 4.47
C THR A 84 26.40 3.12 5.37
N GLY A 85 25.76 3.53 6.46
CA GLY A 85 26.23 4.64 7.28
C GLY A 85 26.02 6.02 6.63
N GLU A 86 25.33 6.08 5.49
CA GLU A 86 25.02 7.32 4.78
C GLU A 86 23.84 8.08 5.43
N PRO A 87 23.76 9.42 5.26
CA PRO A 87 22.70 10.21 5.84
C PRO A 87 21.33 9.90 5.23
N LEU A 88 20.33 9.80 6.10
CA LEU A 88 18.92 9.76 5.74
C LEU A 88 18.40 11.17 5.49
N ILE A 89 17.39 11.29 4.63
CA ILE A 89 16.69 12.56 4.39
C ILE A 89 15.19 12.40 4.62
N GLN A 90 14.53 13.50 4.98
CA GLN A 90 13.08 13.62 4.85
C GLN A 90 12.75 14.29 3.52
N ARG A 91 11.69 13.84 2.85
CA ARG A 91 11.26 14.49 1.61
C ARG A 91 10.46 15.75 1.93
N GLU A 92 10.52 16.73 1.04
CA GLU A 92 9.66 17.92 1.10
C GLU A 92 8.17 17.56 1.15
N ASP A 93 7.78 16.45 0.52
CA ASP A 93 6.40 15.93 0.51
C ASP A 93 5.93 15.33 1.84
N ASP A 94 6.83 15.15 2.80
CA ASP A 94 6.55 14.61 4.14
C ASP A 94 6.32 15.74 5.17
N LYS A 95 6.35 17.03 4.75
CA LYS A 95 5.95 18.16 5.58
C LYS A 95 4.46 18.08 5.96
N PRO A 96 4.05 18.45 7.19
CA PRO A 96 2.67 18.28 7.66
C PRO A 96 1.60 18.86 6.73
N GLU A 97 1.81 20.06 6.21
CA GLU A 97 0.86 20.72 5.31
C GLU A 97 0.69 19.97 3.99
N THR A 98 1.79 19.49 3.41
CA THR A 98 1.80 18.70 2.18
C THR A 98 1.15 17.35 2.39
N VAL A 99 1.42 16.70 3.51
CA VAL A 99 0.80 15.43 3.91
C VAL A 99 -0.72 15.57 4.00
N VAL A 100 -1.22 16.60 4.69
CA VAL A 100 -2.67 16.83 4.83
C VAL A 100 -3.33 17.04 3.46
N ARG A 101 -2.73 17.84 2.58
CA ARG A 101 -3.25 18.05 1.22
C ARG A 101 -3.28 16.75 0.41
N ARG A 102 -2.22 15.95 0.50
CA ARG A 102 -2.11 14.66 -0.21
C ARG A 102 -3.14 13.65 0.29
N LEU A 103 -3.35 13.55 1.59
CA LEU A 103 -4.33 12.62 2.18
C LEU A 103 -5.76 13.00 1.80
N LYS A 104 -6.12 14.28 1.86
CA LYS A 104 -7.44 14.75 1.41
C LYS A 104 -7.67 14.49 -0.08
N ALA A 105 -6.66 14.76 -0.91
CA ALA A 105 -6.76 14.50 -2.35
C ALA A 105 -6.89 13.00 -2.64
N TYR A 106 -6.21 12.14 -1.87
CA TYR A 106 -6.35 10.69 -1.95
C TYR A 106 -7.78 10.26 -1.60
N GLU A 107 -8.31 10.70 -0.45
CA GLU A 107 -9.66 10.38 0.02
C GLU A 107 -10.73 10.74 -1.04
N VAL A 108 -10.70 11.98 -1.56
CA VAL A 108 -11.65 12.43 -2.59
C VAL A 108 -11.57 11.60 -3.87
N GLN A 109 -10.39 11.09 -4.23
CA GLN A 109 -10.22 10.28 -5.44
C GLN A 109 -10.63 8.83 -5.24
N THR A 110 -10.36 8.27 -4.06
CA THR A 110 -10.53 6.83 -3.79
C THR A 110 -11.87 6.49 -3.16
N GLU A 111 -12.55 7.41 -2.48
CA GLU A 111 -13.89 7.18 -1.91
C GLU A 111 -14.89 6.66 -2.96
N PRO A 112 -15.01 7.26 -4.17
CA PRO A 112 -15.87 6.70 -5.22
C PRO A 112 -15.46 5.30 -5.70
N VAL A 113 -14.16 4.96 -5.62
CA VAL A 113 -13.65 3.64 -6.00
C VAL A 113 -14.00 2.60 -4.94
N LEU A 114 -13.88 2.96 -3.66
CA LEU A 114 -14.27 2.11 -2.54
C LEU A 114 -15.78 1.83 -2.60
N GLU A 115 -16.61 2.86 -2.78
CA GLU A 115 -18.06 2.67 -2.95
C GLU A 115 -18.41 1.75 -4.13
N TYR A 116 -17.71 1.90 -5.26
CA TYR A 116 -17.93 1.07 -6.44
C TYR A 116 -17.69 -0.41 -6.15
N TYR A 117 -16.57 -0.74 -5.49
CA TYR A 117 -16.25 -2.13 -5.14
C TYR A 117 -17.06 -2.67 -3.97
N GLN A 118 -17.51 -1.79 -3.06
CA GLN A 118 -18.44 -2.14 -1.99
C GLN A 118 -19.79 -2.58 -2.57
N LYS A 119 -20.34 -1.82 -3.52
CA LYS A 119 -21.59 -2.17 -4.23
C LYS A 119 -21.51 -3.50 -4.97
N LYS A 120 -20.30 -3.90 -5.40
CA LYS A 120 -20.03 -5.19 -6.06
C LYS A 120 -19.82 -6.35 -5.08
N GLY A 121 -19.70 -6.09 -3.78
CA GLY A 121 -19.48 -7.14 -2.78
C GLY A 121 -18.11 -7.81 -2.85
N VAL A 122 -17.11 -7.12 -3.42
CA VAL A 122 -15.72 -7.63 -3.51
C VAL A 122 -14.74 -6.82 -2.66
N LEU A 123 -15.21 -5.80 -1.95
CA LEU A 123 -14.39 -4.97 -1.06
C LEU A 123 -14.29 -5.60 0.33
N GLU A 124 -13.06 -5.84 0.77
CA GLU A 124 -12.73 -6.33 2.10
C GLU A 124 -11.90 -5.28 2.82
N THR A 125 -12.42 -4.77 3.93
CA THR A 125 -11.79 -3.68 4.68
C THR A 125 -11.18 -4.19 5.97
N PHE A 126 -9.89 -3.92 6.15
CA PHE A 126 -9.16 -4.23 7.37
C PHE A 126 -8.83 -2.92 8.08
N SER A 127 -9.39 -2.74 9.28
CA SER A 127 -9.20 -1.52 10.06
C SER A 127 -8.19 -1.73 11.18
N GLY A 128 -7.34 -0.73 11.42
CA GLY A 128 -6.42 -0.76 12.55
C GLY A 128 -5.44 0.40 12.55
N THR A 129 -4.67 0.50 13.62
CA THR A 129 -3.64 1.55 13.78
C THR A 129 -2.24 1.03 13.55
N GLU A 130 -1.99 -0.27 13.61
CA GLU A 130 -0.67 -0.88 13.53
C GLU A 130 -0.61 -2.00 12.47
N THR A 131 0.43 -1.99 11.64
CA THR A 131 0.58 -2.94 10.52
C THR A 131 0.68 -4.40 11.00
N ASN A 132 1.43 -4.65 12.08
CA ASN A 132 1.59 -5.97 12.70
C ASN A 132 0.27 -6.52 13.29
N LYS A 133 -0.69 -5.66 13.60
CA LYS A 133 -2.03 -6.05 14.07
C LYS A 133 -2.98 -6.31 12.91
N ILE A 134 -2.86 -5.56 11.82
CA ILE A 134 -3.67 -5.75 10.61
C ILE A 134 -3.22 -6.98 9.82
N TRP A 135 -1.91 -7.20 9.72
CA TRP A 135 -1.31 -8.23 8.86
C TRP A 135 -1.85 -9.65 9.07
N PRO A 136 -2.02 -10.17 10.31
CA PRO A 136 -2.54 -11.52 10.52
C PRO A 136 -3.92 -11.75 9.89
N TYR A 137 -4.78 -10.73 9.89
CA TYR A 137 -6.12 -10.82 9.30
C TYR A 137 -6.07 -10.81 7.78
N VAL A 138 -5.27 -9.91 7.20
CA VAL A 138 -5.05 -9.86 5.74
C VAL A 138 -4.44 -11.17 5.25
N TYR A 139 -3.45 -11.68 5.97
CA TYR A 139 -2.79 -12.94 5.67
C TYR A 139 -3.78 -14.10 5.68
N ALA A 140 -4.50 -14.30 6.79
CA ALA A 140 -5.51 -15.36 6.92
C ALA A 140 -6.57 -15.28 5.81
N PHE A 141 -7.03 -14.07 5.48
CA PHE A 141 -7.96 -13.86 4.37
C PHE A 141 -7.38 -14.31 3.02
N LEU A 142 -6.14 -13.91 2.69
CA LEU A 142 -5.48 -14.31 1.45
C LEU A 142 -5.21 -15.82 1.37
N GLN A 143 -4.97 -16.49 2.50
CA GLN A 143 -4.81 -17.96 2.53
C GLN A 143 -6.05 -18.71 2.02
N THR A 144 -7.24 -18.10 2.13
CA THR A 144 -8.49 -18.69 1.60
C THR A 144 -8.67 -18.48 0.10
N ARG A 145 -7.87 -17.60 -0.53
CA ARG A 145 -8.08 -17.13 -1.91
C ARG A 145 -6.97 -17.52 -2.87
N VAL A 146 -5.73 -17.63 -2.38
CA VAL A 146 -4.55 -17.88 -3.22
C VAL A 146 -3.77 -19.08 -2.69
N PRO A 147 -3.31 -20.00 -3.57
CA PRO A 147 -2.45 -21.10 -3.15
C PRO A 147 -1.21 -20.58 -2.44
N GLN A 148 -0.87 -21.18 -1.30
CA GLN A 148 0.36 -20.83 -0.59
C GLN A 148 1.56 -21.17 -1.47
N VAL A 149 2.44 -20.20 -1.69
CA VAL A 149 3.79 -20.51 -2.15
C VAL A 149 4.48 -21.24 -1.00
N ASN A 150 5.03 -22.42 -1.26
CA ASN A 150 5.85 -23.17 -0.29
C ASN A 150 7.00 -22.27 0.18
N GLN A 151 6.81 -21.54 1.27
CA GLN A 151 7.87 -20.78 1.90
C GLN A 151 8.77 -21.80 2.60
N LYS A 152 9.94 -22.07 2.02
CA LYS A 152 11.08 -22.50 2.82
C LYS A 152 11.26 -21.44 3.90
N ALA A 153 11.07 -21.84 5.16
CA ALA A 153 11.23 -21.00 6.31
C ALA A 153 12.65 -20.41 6.33
N SER A 154 12.81 -19.17 5.87
CA SER A 154 13.97 -18.34 6.15
C SER A 154 13.53 -17.21 7.08
N VAL A 155 13.14 -17.62 8.29
CA VAL A 155 13.20 -16.73 9.45
C VAL A 155 14.51 -17.09 10.14
N THR A 156 15.58 -16.40 9.76
CA THR A 156 16.84 -16.43 10.53
C THR A 156 16.73 -15.33 11.60
N PRO A 157 17.09 -15.59 12.87
CA PRO A 157 16.95 -14.66 13.98
C PRO A 157 17.74 -13.35 13.82
#